data_AF-A0A9P8BEG2-F1
#
_entry.id   AF-A0A9P8BEG2-F1
#
_cell.length_a   1.000
_cell.length_b   1.000
_cell.length_c   1.000
_cell.angle_alpha   90.00
_cell.angle_beta   90.00
_cell.angle_gamma   90.00
#
_symmetry.space_group_name_H-M   'P 1'
#
loop_
_entity.id
_entity.type
_entity.pdbx_description
1 polymer ?
#
loop_
_entity_poly.entity_id
_entity_poly.type
_entity_poly.pdbx_seq_one_letter_code
_entity_poly.pdbx_strand_id
1 'polypeptide(L)'
;MDLTSFLAEITQHVFATRAMTLAGFVVLLYDHLLTFGIEVDLIWSKPPSLITVMFLVNRYMVPTVLATDIFVTGGLARNLSRRL
;
A
#
# COMPACT_ATOMS: atom_id res chain seq x y z
N MET A 1 6.60 -32.97 14.43
CA MET A 1 6.31 -31.85 13.50
C MET A 1 7.65 -31.49 12.89
N ASP A 2 7.82 -31.83 11.62
CA ASP A 2 9.12 -31.77 10.98
C ASP A 2 9.42 -30.32 10.56
N LEU A 3 10.69 -29.92 10.63
CA LEU A 3 11.10 -28.54 10.33
C LEU A 3 10.65 -28.09 8.94
N THR A 4 10.59 -29.02 7.97
CA THR A 4 10.16 -28.75 6.60
C THR A 4 8.69 -28.34 6.50
N SER A 5 7.80 -28.97 7.25
CA SER A 5 6.37 -28.63 7.24
C SER A 5 6.12 -27.26 7.85
N PHE A 6 6.86 -26.91 8.91
CA PHE A 6 6.78 -25.60 9.55
C PHE A 6 7.24 -24.47 8.62
N LEU A 7 8.36 -24.67 7.91
CA LEU A 7 8.87 -23.67 6.95
C LEU A 7 7.94 -23.49 5.75
N ALA A 8 7.31 -24.57 5.26
CA ALA A 8 6.34 -24.51 4.19
C ALA A 8 5.12 -23.66 4.58
N GLU A 9 4.60 -23.87 5.80
CA GLU A 9 3.47 -23.11 6.33
C GLU A 9 3.78 -21.62 6.45
N ILE A 10 4.95 -21.25 7.01
CA ILE A 10 5.38 -19.84 7.08
C ILE A 10 5.42 -19.20 5.70
N THR A 11 5.95 -19.91 4.71
CA THR A 11 6.09 -19.38 3.35
C THR A 11 4.72 -19.10 2.71
N GLN A 12 3.75 -19.99 2.93
CA GLN A 12 2.38 -19.80 2.45
C GLN A 12 1.69 -18.61 3.12
N HIS A 13 1.82 -18.46 4.45
CA HIS A 13 1.25 -17.31 5.17
C HIS A 13 1.87 -15.98 4.73
N VAL A 14 3.18 -15.95 4.49
CA VAL A 14 3.88 -14.77 3.98
C VAL A 14 3.39 -14.41 2.57
N PHE A 15 3.22 -15.41 1.69
CA PHE A 15 2.72 -15.18 0.34
C PHE A 15 1.26 -14.67 0.35
N ALA A 16 0.40 -15.31 1.13
CA ALA A 16 -1.01 -14.92 1.26
C ALA A 16 -1.15 -13.49 1.78
N THR A 17 -0.39 -13.13 2.83
CA THR A 17 -0.36 -11.76 3.37
C THR A 17 0.05 -10.75 2.30
N ARG A 18 1.12 -11.02 1.53
CA ARG A 18 1.59 -10.12 0.46
C ARG A 18 0.56 -9.95 -0.65
N ALA A 19 -0.08 -11.04 -1.07
CA ALA A 19 -1.11 -11.00 -2.11
C ALA A 19 -2.33 -10.19 -1.64
N MET A 20 -2.76 -10.36 -0.39
CA MET A 20 -3.85 -9.59 0.21
C MET A 20 -3.50 -8.11 0.34
N THR A 21 -2.29 -7.76 0.81
CA THR A 21 -1.85 -6.36 0.89
C THR A 21 -1.84 -5.71 -0.49
N LEU A 22 -1.34 -6.39 -1.52
CA LEU A 22 -1.33 -5.88 -2.88
C LEU A 22 -2.75 -5.70 -3.43
N ALA A 23 -3.64 -6.68 -3.23
CA ALA A 23 -5.03 -6.59 -3.65
C ALA A 23 -5.76 -5.43 -2.97
N GLY A 24 -5.58 -5.29 -1.65
CA GLY A 24 -6.14 -4.17 -0.88
C GLY A 24 -5.60 -2.82 -1.35
N PHE A 25 -4.30 -2.73 -1.66
CA PHE A 25 -3.69 -1.52 -2.20
C PHE A 25 -4.25 -1.14 -3.58
N VAL A 26 -4.48 -2.11 -4.47
CA VAL A 26 -5.09 -1.86 -5.79
C VAL A 26 -6.52 -1.34 -5.64
N VAL A 27 -7.33 -1.94 -4.77
CA VAL A 27 -8.69 -1.47 -4.49
C VAL A 27 -8.68 -0.05 -3.92
N LEU A 28 -7.77 0.24 -2.99
CA LEU A 28 -7.63 1.56 -2.39
C LEU A 28 -7.19 2.61 -3.41
N LEU A 29 -6.27 2.27 -4.32
CA LEU A 29 -5.90 3.13 -5.44
C LEU A 29 -7.07 3.38 -6.39
N TYR A 30 -7.86 2.34 -6.70
CA TYR A 30 -9.03 2.46 -7.55
C TYR A 30 -10.05 3.45 -6.97
N ASP A 31 -10.34 3.32 -5.68
CA ASP A 31 -11.23 4.25 -4.96
C ASP A 31 -10.69 5.69 -5.01
N HIS A 32 -9.37 5.86 -4.80
CA HIS A 32 -8.71 7.17 -4.89
C HIS A 32 -8.87 7.80 -6.27
N LEU A 33 -8.63 7.05 -7.34
CA LEU A 33 -8.74 7.54 -8.72
C LEU A 33 -10.16 7.95 -9.07
N LEU A 34 -11.15 7.17 -8.62
CA LEU A 34 -12.56 7.45 -8.90
C LEU A 34 -13.03 8.75 -8.25
N THR A 35 -12.54 9.03 -7.05
CA THR A 35 -12.92 10.23 -6.30
C THR A 35 -12.00 11.42 -6.57
N PHE A 36 -10.83 11.22 -7.20
CA PHE A 36 -9.87 12.27 -7.56
C PHE A 36 -10.45 13.33 -8.51
N GLY A 37 -11.27 12.93 -9.48
CA GLY A 37 -11.88 13.90 -10.41
C GLY A 37 -12.72 14.96 -9.69
N ILE A 38 -13.49 14.54 -8.69
CA ILE A 38 -14.29 15.43 -7.86
C ILE A 38 -13.39 16.31 -6.99
N GLU A 39 -12.27 15.79 -6.49
CA GLU A 39 -11.30 16.59 -5.72
C GLU A 39 -10.71 17.71 -6.56
N VAL A 40 -10.29 17.44 -7.78
CA VAL A 40 -9.69 18.47 -8.65
C VAL A 40 -10.69 19.62 -8.85
N ASP A 41 -11.95 19.30 -9.12
CA ASP A 41 -12.97 20.32 -9.35
C ASP A 41 -13.34 21.11 -8.09
N LEU A 42 -13.49 20.45 -6.93
CA LEU A 42 -13.94 21.11 -5.69
C LEU A 42 -12.83 21.72 -4.84
N ILE A 43 -11.67 21.06 -4.78
CA ILE A 43 -10.58 21.39 -3.88
C ILE A 43 -9.53 22.23 -4.61
N TRP A 44 -9.11 21.81 -5.81
CA TRP A 44 -7.98 22.44 -6.50
C TRP A 44 -8.39 23.74 -7.20
N SER A 45 -9.68 23.90 -7.53
CA SER A 45 -10.20 25.17 -8.06
C SER A 45 -10.44 26.24 -6.98
N LYS A 46 -10.39 25.89 -5.69
CA LYS A 46 -10.63 26.83 -4.57
C LYS A 46 -9.31 27.24 -3.91
N PRO A 47 -9.22 28.43 -3.30
CA PRO A 47 -8.03 28.84 -2.56
C PRO A 47 -7.73 27.79 -1.47
N PRO A 48 -6.49 27.29 -1.38
CA PRO A 48 -6.15 26.22 -0.45
C PRO A 48 -6.36 26.70 0.99
N SER A 49 -7.27 26.06 1.70
CA SER A 49 -7.51 26.28 3.13
C SER A 49 -6.72 25.26 3.96
N LEU A 50 -6.46 25.57 5.24
CA LEU A 50 -5.83 24.61 6.16
C LEU A 50 -6.60 23.28 6.22
N ILE A 51 -7.93 23.34 6.17
CA ILE A 51 -8.83 22.17 6.19
C ILE A 51 -8.61 21.33 4.92
N THR A 52 -8.47 21.99 3.78
CA THR A 52 -8.17 21.34 2.50
C THR A 52 -6.84 20.60 2.54
N VAL A 53 -5.80 21.22 3.09
CA VAL A 53 -4.48 20.59 3.22
C VAL A 53 -4.52 19.41 4.20
N MET A 54 -5.17 19.56 5.37
CA MET A 54 -5.35 18.46 6.32
C MET A 54 -6.13 17.28 5.70
N PHE A 55 -7.16 17.57 4.91
CA PHE A 55 -7.92 16.55 4.19
C PHE A 55 -7.04 15.80 3.19
N LEU A 56 -6.27 16.51 2.36
CA LEU A 56 -5.34 15.89 1.42
C LEU A 56 -4.28 15.06 2.14
N VAL A 57 -3.65 15.57 3.20
CA VAL A 57 -2.68 14.79 3.98
C VAL A 57 -3.31 13.49 4.50
N ASN A 58 -4.47 13.56 5.14
CA ASN A 58 -5.14 12.38 5.68
C ASN A 58 -5.47 11.35 4.59
N ARG A 59 -5.86 11.82 3.40
CA ARG A 59 -6.24 10.96 2.29
C ARG A 59 -5.05 10.29 1.61
N TYR A 60 -3.97 11.02 1.33
CA TYR A 60 -2.80 10.49 0.62
C TYR A 60 -1.80 9.78 1.55
N MET A 61 -1.90 9.93 2.87
CA MET A 61 -1.00 9.29 3.83
C MET A 61 -1.15 7.75 3.83
N VAL A 62 -2.37 7.21 3.78
CA VAL A 62 -2.57 5.75 3.79
C VAL A 62 -2.03 5.06 2.53
N PRO A 63 -2.34 5.52 1.29
CA PRO A 63 -1.75 4.94 0.09
C PRO A 63 -0.22 5.03 0.09
N THR A 64 0.36 6.13 0.56
CA THR A 64 1.83 6.29 0.56
C THR A 64 2.50 5.34 1.53
N VAL A 65 1.96 5.16 2.74
CA VAL A 65 2.46 4.17 3.70
C VAL A 65 2.36 2.75 3.13
N LEU A 66 1.22 2.36 2.55
CA LEU A 66 1.06 1.04 1.94
C LEU A 66 2.02 0.83 0.74
N ALA A 67 2.25 1.85 -0.08
CA ALA A 67 3.22 1.78 -1.16
C ALA A 67 4.65 1.56 -0.63
N THR A 68 5.02 2.21 0.48
CA THR A 68 6.32 1.97 1.11
C THR A 68 6.43 0.58 1.72
N ASP A 69 5.37 0.05 2.33
CA ASP A 69 5.32 -1.31 2.87
C ASP A 69 5.53 -2.36 1.77
N ILE A 70 4.85 -2.20 0.63
CA ILE A 70 5.02 -3.05 -0.55
C ILE A 70 6.45 -2.93 -1.10
N PHE A 71 6.99 -1.72 -1.18
CA PHE A 71 8.36 -1.49 -1.69
C PHE A 71 9.41 -2.12 -0.77
N VAL A 72 9.27 -1.99 0.55
CA VAL A 72 10.19 -2.59 1.52
C VAL A 72 10.03 -4.11 1.51
N THR A 73 8.82 -4.63 1.60
CA THR A 73 8.57 -6.09 1.65
C THR A 73 8.97 -6.78 0.34
N GLY A 74 8.71 -6.15 -0.80
CA GLY A 74 9.12 -6.65 -2.12
C GLY A 74 10.62 -6.47 -2.40
N GLY A 75 11.18 -5.31 -2.05
CA GLY A 75 12.58 -4.94 -2.29
C GLY A 75 13.55 -5.66 -1.34
N LEU A 76 13.25 -5.72 -0.05
CA LEU A 76 14.04 -6.43 0.96
C LEU A 76 14.08 -7.93 0.67
N ALA A 77 12.95 -8.53 0.29
CA ALA A 77 12.90 -9.95 -0.10
C ALA A 77 13.78 -10.26 -1.32
N ARG A 78 13.79 -9.38 -2.34
CA ARG A 78 14.61 -9.56 -3.54
C ARG A 78 16.10 -9.32 -3.30
N ASN A 79 16.45 -8.49 -2.32
CA ASN A 79 17.83 -8.16 -2.00
C ASN A 79 18.49 -9.17 -1.05
N LEU A 80 17.74 -9.75 -0.11
CA LEU A 80 18.23 -10.84 0.74
C LEU A 80 18.50 -12.12 -0.06
N SER A 81 17.63 -12.49 -1.01
CA SER A 81 17.83 -13.68 -1.86
C SER A 81 19.01 -13.57 -2.84
N ARG A 82 19.49 -12.36 -3.12
CA ARG A 82 20.68 -12.13 -3.96
C ARG A 82 22.00 -12.14 -3.20
N ARG A 83 21.95 -12.06 -1.86
CA ARG A 83 23.14 -11.97 -0.99
C ARG A 83 23.48 -13.29 -0.28
N LEU A 84 22.62 -14.29 -0.36
CA LEU A 84 22.87 -15.69 0.01
C LEU A 84 23.18 -16.50 -1.25
#